data_AF-A0A4Q1RSU1-F1
#
_entry.id   AF-A0A4Q1RSU1-F1
#
_cell.length_a   1.000
_cell.length_b   1.000
_cell.length_c   1.000
_cell.angle_alpha   90.00
_cell.angle_beta   90.00
_cell.angle_gamma   90.00
#
_symmetry.space_group_name_H-M   'P 1'
#
loop_
_entity.id
_entity.type
_entity.pdbx_description
1 polymer ?
#
loop_
_entity_poly.entity_id
_entity_poly.type
_entity_poly.pdbx_seq_one_letter_code
_entity_poly.pdbx_strand_id
1 'polypeptide(L)'
;MATDYSPAEEAARLYARHKRHHDALAELKDPIREQAAQDLKAGATPAQLAKLTGLSDEYFRRIARAVGADRKRAPTVGREAQKKPDA
;
A
#
# COMPACT_ATOMS: atom_id res chain seq x y z
N MET A 1 4.62 25.32 -31.33
CA MET A 1 3.59 24.57 -32.08
C MET A 1 3.24 23.36 -31.25
N ALA A 2 2.12 23.40 -30.52
CA ALA A 2 1.59 22.19 -29.91
C ALA A 2 0.90 21.42 -31.03
N THR A 3 1.52 20.35 -31.52
CA THR A 3 0.81 19.41 -32.39
C THR A 3 -0.21 18.70 -31.53
N ASP A 4 -1.49 18.96 -31.79
CA ASP A 4 -2.60 18.27 -31.14
C ASP A 4 -2.53 16.78 -31.52
N TYR A 5 -1.94 16.00 -30.61
CA TYR A 5 -1.77 14.57 -30.79
C TYR A 5 -3.14 13.89 -30.69
N SER A 6 -3.62 13.33 -31.80
CA SER A 6 -4.79 12.47 -31.83
C SER A 6 -4.34 11.01 -31.90
N PRO A 7 -4.55 10.19 -30.86
CA PRO A 7 -4.23 8.77 -30.92
C PRO A 7 -5.12 8.05 -31.95
N ALA A 8 -4.63 6.94 -32.50
CA ALA A 8 -5.44 6.03 -33.29
C ALA A 8 -6.63 5.50 -32.46
N GLU A 9 -7.75 5.18 -33.11
CA GLU A 9 -9.02 4.84 -32.44
C GLU A 9 -8.89 3.66 -31.45
N GLU A 10 -8.08 2.66 -31.79
CA GLU A 10 -7.80 1.51 -30.90
C GLU A 10 -7.04 1.93 -29.64
N ALA A 11 -6.02 2.79 -29.77
CA ALA A 11 -5.27 3.32 -28.64
C ALA A 11 -6.17 4.21 -27.76
N ALA A 12 -7.02 5.05 -28.37
CA ALA A 12 -7.99 5.87 -27.65
C ALA A 12 -8.95 5.00 -26.81
N ARG A 13 -9.47 3.91 -27.39
CA ARG A 13 -10.32 2.94 -26.68
C ARG A 13 -9.59 2.25 -25.52
N LEU A 14 -8.33 1.83 -25.74
CA LEU A 14 -7.51 1.20 -24.71
C LEU A 14 -7.29 2.16 -23.52
N TYR A 15 -6.89 3.39 -23.79
CA TYR A 15 -6.66 4.40 -22.75
C TYR A 15 -7.94 4.78 -22.02
N ALA A 16 -9.07 4.91 -22.73
CA ALA A 16 -10.36 5.15 -22.09
C ALA A 16 -10.74 4.03 -21.11
N ARG A 17 -10.52 2.76 -21.50
CA ARG A 17 -10.77 1.61 -20.61
C ARG A 17 -9.83 1.64 -19.40
N HIS A 18 -8.54 1.87 -19.62
CA HIS A 18 -7.58 1.98 -18.53
C HIS A 18 -7.95 3.10 -17.55
N LYS A 19 -8.30 4.29 -18.08
CA LYS A 19 -8.72 5.44 -17.27
C LYS A 19 -9.89 5.10 -16.35
N ARG A 20 -10.93 4.44 -16.86
CA ARG A 20 -12.10 4.05 -16.03
C ARG A 20 -11.70 3.14 -14.86
N HIS A 21 -10.82 2.16 -15.10
CA HIS A 21 -10.33 1.30 -14.02
C HIS A 21 -9.46 2.06 -13.02
N HIS A 22 -8.64 2.99 -13.50
CA HIS A 22 -7.83 3.84 -12.64
C HIS A 22 -8.68 4.78 -11.78
N ASP A 23 -9.71 5.40 -12.35
CA ASP A 23 -10.63 6.30 -11.64
C ASP A 23 -11.39 5.52 -10.54
N ALA A 24 -11.89 4.32 -10.86
CA ALA A 24 -12.52 3.45 -9.86
C ALA A 24 -11.55 3.03 -8.73
N LEU A 25 -10.28 2.75 -9.05
CA LEU A 25 -9.26 2.48 -8.02
C LEU A 25 -8.96 3.72 -7.16
N ALA A 26 -9.00 4.91 -7.75
CA ALA A 26 -8.78 6.16 -7.02
C ALA A 26 -9.91 6.40 -6.00
N GLU A 27 -11.16 6.15 -6.37
CA GLU A 27 -12.33 6.24 -5.48
C GLU A 27 -12.24 5.29 -4.29
N LEU A 28 -11.70 4.09 -4.50
CA LEU A 28 -11.56 3.08 -3.44
C LEU A 28 -10.34 3.29 -2.53
N LYS A 29 -9.40 4.17 -2.91
CA LYS A 29 -8.10 4.29 -2.23
C LYS A 29 -8.23 4.78 -0.79
N ASP A 30 -9.07 5.78 -0.55
CA ASP A 30 -9.28 6.34 0.79
C ASP A 30 -10.04 5.36 1.71
N PRO A 31 -11.15 4.74 1.28
CA PRO A 31 -11.79 3.66 2.04
C PRO A 31 -10.86 2.50 2.37
N ILE A 32 -10.05 2.04 1.40
CA ILE A 32 -9.05 0.98 1.63
C ILE A 32 -8.04 1.42 2.67
N ARG A 33 -7.56 2.66 2.62
CA ARG A 33 -6.59 3.19 3.59
C ARG A 33 -7.17 3.21 5.00
N GLU A 34 -8.42 3.64 5.15
CA GLU A 34 -9.12 3.67 6.43
C GLU A 34 -9.31 2.27 7.01
N GLN A 35 -9.85 1.34 6.21
CA GLN A 35 -10.03 -0.05 6.65
C GLN A 35 -8.69 -0.71 6.99
N ALA A 36 -7.65 -0.51 6.17
CA ALA A 36 -6.32 -1.05 6.42
C ALA A 36 -5.74 -0.53 7.75
N ALA A 37 -5.98 0.72 8.12
CA ALA A 37 -5.56 1.26 9.40
C ALA A 37 -6.22 0.53 10.59
N GLN A 38 -7.51 0.19 10.47
CA GLN A 38 -8.25 -0.57 11.47
C GLN A 38 -7.71 -2.00 11.56
N ASP A 39 -7.53 -2.67 10.42
CA ASP A 39 -7.04 -4.04 10.36
C ASP A 39 -5.61 -4.16 10.93
N LEU A 40 -4.74 -3.20 10.64
CA LEU A 40 -3.38 -3.15 11.18
C LEU A 40 -3.39 -3.01 12.72
N LYS A 41 -4.29 -2.18 13.28
CA LYS A 41 -4.49 -2.08 14.73
C LYS A 41 -5.06 -3.36 15.33
N ALA A 42 -5.91 -4.08 14.58
CA ALA A 42 -6.44 -5.38 14.96
C ALA A 42 -5.42 -6.53 14.85
N GLY A 43 -4.23 -6.26 14.31
CA GLY A 43 -3.14 -7.24 14.24
C GLY A 43 -2.96 -7.90 12.87
N ALA A 44 -3.60 -7.41 11.81
CA ALA A 44 -3.23 -7.79 10.44
C ALA A 44 -1.79 -7.38 10.14
N THR A 45 -1.12 -8.15 9.27
CA THR A 45 0.22 -7.81 8.80
C THR A 45 0.17 -7.08 7.45
N PRO A 46 1.12 -6.18 7.15
CA PRO A 46 1.21 -5.54 5.84
C PRO A 46 1.21 -6.51 4.65
N ALA A 47 1.85 -7.68 4.79
CA ALA A 47 1.90 -8.71 3.75
C ALA A 47 0.54 -9.41 3.52
N GLN A 48 -0.26 -9.60 4.57
CA GLN A 48 -1.63 -10.12 4.42
C GLN A 48 -2.51 -9.15 3.64
N LEU A 49 -2.43 -7.85 3.97
CA LEU A 49 -3.20 -6.81 3.27
C LEU A 49 -2.76 -6.63 1.82
N ALA A 50 -1.46 -6.70 1.55
CA ALA A 50 -0.91 -6.70 0.19
C ALA A 50 -1.47 -7.85 -0.66
N LYS A 51 -1.49 -9.07 -0.10
CA LYS A 51 -2.04 -10.24 -0.78
C LYS A 51 -3.53 -10.10 -1.11
N LEU A 52 -4.32 -9.48 -0.21
CA LEU A 52 -5.76 -9.33 -0.41
C LEU A 52 -6.13 -8.23 -1.42
N THR A 53 -5.36 -7.14 -1.43
CA THR A 53 -5.69 -5.93 -2.22
C THR A 53 -4.92 -5.83 -3.54
N GLY A 54 -3.84 -6.59 -3.70
CA GLY A 54 -2.90 -6.44 -4.82
C GLY A 54 -2.02 -5.20 -4.72
N LEU A 55 -2.11 -4.42 -3.64
CA LEU A 55 -1.22 -3.27 -3.38
C LEU A 55 0.10 -3.73 -2.75
N SER A 56 1.13 -2.91 -2.86
CA SER A 56 2.46 -3.25 -2.32
C SER A 56 2.48 -3.31 -0.78
N ASP A 57 3.31 -4.19 -0.22
CA ASP A 57 3.61 -4.23 1.22
C ASP A 57 4.01 -2.86 1.80
N GLU A 58 4.83 -2.10 1.08
CA GLU A 58 5.34 -0.80 1.57
C GLU A 58 4.21 0.23 1.74
N TYR A 59 3.16 0.15 0.92
CA TYR A 59 1.95 0.96 1.10
C TYR A 59 1.35 0.75 2.49
N PHE A 60 1.15 -0.52 2.89
CA PHE A 60 0.61 -0.86 4.20
C PHE A 60 1.60 -0.62 5.35
N ARG A 61 2.91 -0.79 5.12
CA ARG A 61 3.92 -0.42 6.13
C ARG A 61 3.91 1.06 6.46
N ARG A 62 3.71 1.93 5.46
CA ARG A 62 3.55 3.38 5.69
C ARG A 62 2.31 3.70 6.52
N ILE A 63 1.19 3.02 6.25
CA ILE A 63 -0.03 3.16 7.06
C ILE A 63 0.24 2.68 8.49
N ALA A 64 0.85 1.50 8.67
CA ALA A 64 1.18 0.95 9.98
C ALA A 64 2.03 1.92 10.82
N ARG A 65 3.06 2.54 10.22
CA ARG A 65 3.88 3.57 10.89
C ARG A 65 3.05 4.80 11.25
N ALA A 66 2.18 5.26 10.35
CA ALA A 66 1.35 6.45 10.59
C ALA A 66 0.35 6.24 11.73
N VAL A 67 -0.11 5.01 11.96
CA VAL A 67 -1.09 4.69 13.02
C VAL A 67 -0.48 4.03 14.25
N GLY A 68 0.85 3.92 14.32
CA GLY A 68 1.57 3.30 15.44
C GLY A 68 1.35 1.78 15.58
N ALA A 69 0.91 1.11 14.52
CA ALA A 69 0.74 -0.35 14.46
C ALA A 69 2.00 -1.05 13.92
N ASP A 70 3.14 -0.36 13.83
CA ASP A 70 4.38 -0.95 13.38
C ASP A 70 4.91 -1.95 14.42
N ARG A 71 4.93 -3.23 14.04
CA ARG A 71 5.64 -4.23 14.84
C ARG A 71 7.14 -3.97 14.68
N LYS A 72 7.73 -3.26 15.65
CA LYS A 72 9.17 -3.21 15.81
C LYS A 72 9.64 -4.64 16.04
N ARG A 73 10.22 -5.26 15.01
CA ARG A 73 10.95 -6.51 15.20
C ARG A 73 12.05 -6.22 16.21
N ALA A 74 12.22 -7.11 17.18
CA ALA A 74 13.37 -7.01 18.08
C ALA A 74 14.65 -6.96 17.25
N PRO A 75 15.62 -6.11 17.60
CA PRO A 75 16.88 -6.03 16.88
C PRO A 75 17.52 -7.42 16.86
N THR A 76 17.75 -7.96 15.66
CA THR A 76 18.33 -9.29 15.46
C THR A 76 19.85 -9.26 15.40
N VAL A 77 20.46 -8.08 15.27
CA VAL A 77 21.91 -7.89 15.20
C VAL A 77 22.31 -6.60 15.94
N GLY A 78 23.46 -6.61 16.63
CA GLY A 78 24.04 -5.44 17.31
C GLY A 78 23.91 -5.42 18.84
N ARG A 79 24.50 -4.40 19.48
CA ARG A 79 24.63 -4.23 20.95
C ARG A 79 23.29 -4.28 21.71
N GLU A 80 22.20 -3.91 21.06
CA GLU A 80 20.84 -3.95 21.63
C GLU A 80 20.24 -5.37 21.64
N ALA A 81 20.67 -6.26 20.73
CA ALA A 81 20.27 -7.66 20.72
C ALA A 81 20.87 -8.45 21.91
N GLN A 82 22.06 -8.03 22.38
CA GLN A 82 22.77 -8.61 23.53
C GLN A 82 22.21 -8.16 24.88
N LYS A 83 21.29 -7.19 24.91
CA LYS A 83 20.78 -6.56 26.13
C LYS A 83 19.54 -7.22 26.72
N LYS A 84 19.10 -8.38 26.20
CA LYS A 84 18.05 -9.18 26.86
C LYS A 84 18.66 -9.80 28.12
N PRO A 85 18.20 -9.43 29.34
CA PRO A 85 18.57 -10.18 30.53
C PRO A 85 17.77 -11.48 30.55
N ASP A 86 18.45 -12.56 30.89
CA ASP A 86 17.83 -13.83 31.26
C ASP A 86 16.79 -13.60 32.37
N ALA A 87 15.59 -14.14 32.16
CA ALA A 87 14.57 -14.34 33.18
C ALA A 87 14.14 -15.80 33.10
#